data_AF-A0A662AG02-F1
#
_entry.id   AF-A0A662AG02-F1
#
_cell.length_a   1.000
_cell.length_b   1.000
_cell.length_c   1.000
_cell.angle_alpha   90.00
_cell.angle_beta   90.00
_cell.angle_gamma   90.00
#
_symmetry.space_group_name_H-M   'P 1'
#
loop_
_entity.id
_entity.type
_entity.pdbx_description
1 polymer ?
#
loop_
_entity_poly.entity_id
_entity_poly.type
_entity_poly.pdbx_seq_one_letter_code
_entity_poly.pdbx_strand_id
1 'polypeptide(L)'
;MALNLSKIKGLFVVPEDEEIINKKTTEKKKENKISKKTTKSPEINLPGSTKFPQTNSPGKGEFNKQIFESLTKAIADANLPGEDYLEFISALQAMKNINLDERVKMQTVLATLSTKGLTTQKIVESADYYMKVLENEKEKFKQVMIKQTEGKVGNKHKQIKTLEEQNRKKADKIKVLTDEINNNTSQMGKLKKDLETADLKIKSTENNFNVTFSYVADQIANKVEKIKSLTTN
;
A
#
# COMPACT_ATOMS: atom_id res chain seq x y z
N MET A 1 -50.50 -0.19 -9.24
CA MET A 1 -49.83 -0.96 -10.34
C MET A 1 -48.34 -0.87 -10.04
N ALA A 2 -47.66 -1.99 -9.76
CA ALA A 2 -46.32 -1.95 -9.14
C ALA A 2 -45.32 -1.07 -9.91
N LEU A 3 -44.66 -0.17 -9.17
CA LEU A 3 -43.57 0.64 -9.68
C LEU A 3 -42.34 -0.23 -9.97
N ASN A 4 -41.59 0.13 -11.01
CA ASN A 4 -40.33 -0.54 -11.35
C ASN A 4 -39.13 0.34 -11.01
N LEU A 5 -37.94 -0.26 -10.89
CA LEU A 5 -36.71 0.42 -10.50
C LEU A 5 -36.40 1.67 -11.36
N SER A 6 -36.73 1.65 -12.66
CA SER A 6 -36.54 2.80 -13.55
C SER A 6 -37.45 3.98 -13.20
N LYS A 7 -38.74 3.72 -12.89
CA LYS A 7 -39.65 4.77 -12.39
C LYS A 7 -39.21 5.27 -11.01
N ILE A 8 -38.88 4.36 -10.10
CA ILE A 8 -38.44 4.70 -8.72
C ILE A 8 -37.20 5.59 -8.74
N LYS A 9 -36.23 5.32 -9.63
CA LYS A 9 -35.08 6.22 -9.86
C LYS A 9 -35.52 7.61 -10.33
N GLY A 10 -36.52 7.71 -11.22
CA GLY A 10 -37.07 8.97 -11.70
C GLY A 10 -37.75 9.82 -10.61
N LEU A 11 -38.28 9.21 -9.53
CA LEU A 11 -38.95 9.94 -8.44
C LEU A 11 -37.99 10.85 -7.65
N PHE A 12 -36.70 10.51 -7.62
CA PHE A 12 -35.70 11.13 -6.73
C PHE A 12 -34.62 11.94 -7.48
N VAL A 13 -34.90 12.36 -8.72
CA VAL A 13 -34.00 13.22 -9.51
C VAL A 13 -34.70 14.55 -9.80
N VAL A 14 -34.10 15.66 -9.35
CA VAL A 14 -34.52 17.02 -9.70
C VAL A 14 -34.00 17.32 -11.13
N PRO A 15 -34.72 18.03 -12.00
CA PRO A 15 -34.24 18.33 -13.36
C PRO A 15 -32.89 19.06 -13.40
N GLU A 16 -32.53 19.80 -12.35
CA GLU A 16 -31.21 20.44 -12.20
C GLU A 16 -30.08 19.41 -11.98
N ASP A 17 -30.37 18.28 -11.33
CA ASP A 17 -29.40 17.19 -11.14
C ASP A 17 -29.12 16.43 -12.45
N GLU A 18 -30.07 16.39 -13.40
CA GLU A 18 -29.85 15.72 -14.69
C GLU A 18 -28.70 16.36 -15.48
N GLU A 19 -28.56 17.69 -15.44
CA GLU A 19 -27.40 18.35 -16.02
C GLU A 19 -26.09 18.00 -15.29
N ILE A 20 -26.12 17.92 -13.96
CA ILE A 20 -24.95 17.62 -13.13
C ILE A 20 -24.46 16.18 -13.37
N ILE A 21 -25.40 15.23 -13.46
CA ILE A 21 -25.15 13.81 -13.77
C ILE A 21 -24.59 13.64 -15.19
N ASN A 22 -25.16 14.34 -16.17
CA ASN A 22 -24.71 14.24 -17.56
C ASN A 22 -23.33 14.90 -17.76
N LYS A 23 -23.09 16.11 -17.21
CA LYS A 23 -21.81 16.83 -17.35
C LYS A 23 -20.62 16.08 -16.75
N LYS A 24 -20.78 15.39 -15.61
CA LYS A 24 -19.68 14.65 -14.96
C LYS A 24 -19.34 13.29 -15.59
N THR A 25 -20.13 12.79 -16.54
CA THR A 25 -19.94 11.43 -17.09
C THR A 25 -19.00 11.39 -18.30
N THR A 26 -18.72 12.52 -18.96
CA THR A 26 -17.93 12.60 -20.21
C THR A 26 -16.46 12.97 -20.03
N GLU A 27 -16.07 13.64 -18.95
CA GLU A 27 -14.70 14.18 -18.77
C GLU A 27 -13.70 13.21 -18.12
N LYS A 28 -13.36 12.09 -18.78
CA LYS A 28 -12.16 11.30 -18.39
C LYS A 28 -11.53 10.42 -19.47
N LYS A 29 -11.20 10.99 -20.64
CA LYS A 29 -10.41 10.27 -21.66
C LYS A 29 -9.48 11.16 -22.51
N LYS A 30 -8.41 11.69 -21.91
CA LYS A 30 -7.20 12.18 -22.59
C LYS A 30 -6.04 12.31 -21.61
N GLU A 31 -5.04 11.42 -21.72
CA GLU A 31 -3.71 11.62 -21.16
C GLU A 31 -2.68 10.98 -22.11
N ASN A 32 -1.48 11.55 -22.20
CA ASN A 32 -0.61 11.39 -23.37
C ASN A 32 0.46 10.28 -23.23
N LYS A 33 0.97 9.79 -24.36
CA LYS A 33 2.16 8.92 -24.43
C LYS A 33 3.45 9.74 -24.56
N ILE A 34 4.55 9.24 -23.94
CA ILE A 34 6.00 9.28 -24.32
C ILE A 34 6.77 8.80 -23.04
N SER A 35 7.58 7.72 -22.94
CA SER A 35 8.69 7.17 -23.76
C SER A 35 10.04 7.91 -23.50
N LYS A 36 11.22 7.32 -23.18
CA LYS A 36 11.70 5.92 -22.94
C LYS A 36 13.15 5.94 -22.35
N LYS A 37 13.56 4.95 -21.52
CA LYS A 37 14.98 4.55 -21.19
C LYS A 37 15.87 5.62 -20.47
N THR A 38 17.03 5.42 -19.82
CA THR A 38 18.00 4.31 -19.46
C THR A 38 18.96 4.84 -18.35
N THR A 39 19.82 4.12 -17.56
CA THR A 39 19.90 2.74 -17.00
C THR A 39 21.22 2.55 -16.18
N LYS A 40 21.18 1.93 -14.97
CA LYS A 40 22.30 1.55 -14.03
C LYS A 40 23.04 2.73 -13.33
N SER A 41 23.66 2.61 -12.14
CA SER A 41 24.15 1.46 -11.33
C SER A 41 23.72 1.54 -9.83
N PRO A 42 23.98 0.52 -8.97
CA PRO A 42 23.44 0.46 -7.61
C PRO A 42 24.35 1.04 -6.51
N GLU A 43 23.75 1.73 -5.53
CA GLU A 43 24.38 2.20 -4.29
C GLU A 43 23.49 1.81 -3.09
N ILE A 44 24.08 1.31 -2.00
CA ILE A 44 23.35 0.73 -0.85
C ILE A 44 22.89 1.84 0.10
N ASN A 45 21.83 2.55 -0.29
CA ASN A 45 21.14 3.49 0.58
C ASN A 45 20.19 2.75 1.53
N LEU A 46 20.47 2.77 2.84
CA LEU A 46 19.53 2.35 3.88
C LEU A 46 18.32 3.31 3.86
N PRO A 47 17.06 2.84 3.71
CA PRO A 47 15.88 3.71 3.72
C PRO A 47 15.62 4.31 5.11
N GLY A 48 16.24 5.45 5.40
CA GLY A 48 15.95 6.25 6.59
C GLY A 48 14.52 6.79 6.56
N SER A 49 13.72 6.38 7.54
CA SER A 49 12.33 6.83 7.86
C SER A 49 11.65 7.71 6.79
N THR A 50 11.08 7.07 5.77
CA THR A 50 10.28 7.76 4.76
C THR A 50 8.99 8.31 5.39
N LYS A 51 9.00 9.59 5.80
CA LYS A 51 7.81 10.29 6.28
C LYS A 51 6.71 10.19 5.21
N PHE A 52 5.60 9.55 5.55
CA PHE A 52 4.44 9.44 4.65
C PHE A 52 3.97 10.85 4.24
N PRO A 53 3.74 11.12 2.95
CA PRO A 53 3.16 12.39 2.51
C PRO A 53 1.77 12.59 3.13
N GLN A 54 1.67 13.50 4.10
CA GLN A 54 0.38 13.95 4.65
C GLN A 54 -0.25 14.98 3.71
N THR A 55 -0.72 14.49 2.56
CA THR A 55 -1.85 15.13 1.86
C THR A 55 -3.15 14.45 2.28
N ASN A 56 -4.28 15.02 1.84
CA ASN A 56 -5.65 14.51 2.01
C ASN A 56 -6.30 14.90 3.34
N SER A 57 -6.66 16.19 3.45
CA SER A 57 -7.93 16.54 4.11
C SER A 57 -9.06 15.75 3.44
N PRO A 58 -10.04 15.18 4.18
CA PRO A 58 -11.13 14.43 3.58
C PRO A 58 -11.94 15.34 2.65
N GLY A 59 -11.96 15.00 1.36
CA GLY A 59 -12.65 15.80 0.34
C GLY A 59 -14.14 15.92 0.63
N LYS A 60 -14.71 17.10 0.30
CA LYS A 60 -16.16 17.33 0.41
C LYS A 60 -16.91 16.26 -0.39
N GLY A 61 -17.94 15.67 0.22
CA GLY A 61 -18.76 14.65 -0.42
C GLY A 61 -19.44 15.17 -1.70
N GLU A 62 -19.46 14.34 -2.73
CA GLU A 62 -20.16 14.60 -3.99
C GLU A 62 -21.27 13.56 -4.23
N PHE A 63 -22.27 13.91 -5.04
CA PHE A 63 -23.26 12.94 -5.52
C PHE A 63 -22.57 11.80 -6.28
N ASN A 64 -22.95 10.56 -5.95
CA ASN A 64 -22.39 9.37 -6.59
C ASN A 64 -23.53 8.50 -7.16
N LYS A 65 -23.53 8.33 -8.49
CA LYS A 65 -24.54 7.57 -9.22
C LYS A 65 -24.66 6.11 -8.73
N GLN A 66 -23.58 5.45 -8.35
CA GLN A 66 -23.62 4.06 -7.88
C GLN A 66 -24.25 3.95 -6.49
N ILE A 67 -23.98 4.91 -5.59
CA ILE A 67 -24.65 5.00 -4.28
C ILE A 67 -26.14 5.26 -4.48
N PHE A 68 -26.51 6.23 -5.33
CA PHE A 68 -27.91 6.51 -5.68
C PHE A 68 -28.62 5.28 -6.27
N GLU A 69 -27.97 4.54 -7.16
CA GLU A 69 -28.52 3.30 -7.74
C GLU A 69 -28.67 2.16 -6.71
N SER A 70 -27.81 2.11 -5.69
CA SER A 70 -27.94 1.17 -4.58
C SER A 70 -29.09 1.54 -3.64
N LEU A 71 -29.23 2.81 -3.28
CA LEU A 71 -30.30 3.30 -2.40
C LEU A 71 -31.68 3.21 -3.06
N THR A 72 -31.80 3.61 -4.33
CA THR A 72 -33.04 3.45 -5.11
C THR A 72 -33.41 1.99 -5.36
N LYS A 73 -32.43 1.08 -5.45
CA LYS A 73 -32.68 -0.37 -5.44
C LYS A 73 -33.16 -0.85 -4.07
N ALA A 74 -32.57 -0.40 -2.97
CA ALA A 74 -33.01 -0.79 -1.63
C ALA A 74 -34.47 -0.36 -1.36
N ILE A 75 -34.89 0.81 -1.83
CA ILE A 75 -36.31 1.24 -1.82
C ILE A 75 -37.18 0.32 -2.69
N ALA A 76 -36.77 0.05 -3.93
CA ALA A 76 -37.54 -0.78 -4.86
C ALA A 76 -37.69 -2.25 -4.42
N ASP A 77 -36.65 -2.83 -3.82
CA ASP A 77 -36.68 -4.18 -3.25
C ASP A 77 -37.55 -4.27 -1.98
N ALA A 78 -37.92 -3.13 -1.40
CA ALA A 78 -38.75 -3.00 -0.21
C ALA A 78 -40.16 -2.45 -0.50
N ASN A 79 -40.56 -2.32 -1.77
CA ASN A 79 -41.85 -1.71 -2.15
C ASN A 79 -43.02 -2.43 -1.47
N LEU A 80 -43.89 -1.67 -0.77
CA LEU A 80 -45.05 -2.25 -0.09
C LEU A 80 -46.14 -2.67 -1.09
N PRO A 81 -47.03 -3.60 -0.73
CA PRO A 81 -48.18 -3.95 -1.56
C PRO A 81 -49.30 -2.91 -1.41
N GLY A 82 -49.84 -2.46 -2.55
CA GLY A 82 -50.98 -1.53 -2.62
C GLY A 82 -50.68 -0.33 -3.50
N GLU A 83 -51.12 0.84 -3.06
CA GLU A 83 -50.64 2.14 -3.53
C GLU A 83 -50.17 2.88 -2.26
N ASP A 84 -48.98 3.47 -2.27
CA ASP A 84 -48.36 4.10 -1.09
C ASP A 84 -47.70 5.47 -1.42
N TYR A 85 -46.81 5.96 -0.55
CA TYR A 85 -45.99 7.16 -0.79
C TYR A 85 -45.30 7.18 -2.17
N LEU A 86 -44.79 6.07 -2.68
CA LEU A 86 -44.12 5.99 -3.98
C LEU A 86 -45.11 6.18 -5.13
N GLU A 87 -46.29 5.54 -5.10
CA GLU A 87 -47.36 5.81 -6.06
C GLU A 87 -47.86 7.27 -5.96
N PHE A 88 -47.91 7.83 -4.74
CA PHE A 88 -48.28 9.23 -4.51
C PHE A 88 -47.30 10.22 -5.16
N ILE A 89 -45.99 10.12 -4.91
CA ILE A 89 -45.02 11.01 -5.57
C ILE A 89 -44.90 10.70 -7.08
N SER A 90 -45.12 9.45 -7.52
CA SER A 90 -45.14 9.09 -8.94
C SER A 90 -46.31 9.73 -9.70
N ALA A 91 -47.49 9.81 -9.08
CA ALA A 91 -48.64 10.49 -9.65
C ALA A 91 -48.47 12.02 -9.64
N LEU A 92 -47.84 12.58 -8.59
CA LEU A 92 -47.44 13.99 -8.57
C LEU A 92 -46.42 14.32 -9.69
N GLN A 93 -45.44 13.45 -9.93
CA GLN A 93 -44.47 13.64 -11.02
C GLN A 93 -45.15 13.62 -12.39
N ALA A 94 -46.19 12.79 -12.59
CA ALA A 94 -46.98 12.81 -13.81
C ALA A 94 -47.74 14.14 -14.02
N MET A 95 -48.09 14.85 -12.94
CA MET A 95 -48.71 16.18 -12.98
C MET A 95 -47.70 17.35 -13.06
N LYS A 96 -46.39 17.09 -13.06
CA LYS A 96 -45.33 18.12 -13.05
C LYS A 96 -45.50 19.17 -14.16
N ASN A 97 -45.87 18.73 -15.37
CA ASN A 97 -45.99 19.58 -16.56
C ASN A 97 -47.34 20.34 -16.64
N ILE A 98 -48.22 20.20 -15.65
CA ILE A 98 -49.51 20.89 -15.59
C ILE A 98 -49.36 22.15 -14.74
N ASN A 99 -49.81 23.30 -15.25
CA ASN A 99 -49.80 24.59 -14.53
C ASN A 99 -50.94 24.68 -13.51
N LEU A 100 -50.86 23.81 -12.48
CA LEU A 100 -51.67 23.86 -11.27
C LEU A 100 -50.77 24.09 -10.05
N ASP A 101 -51.36 24.72 -9.02
CA ASP A 101 -50.78 24.88 -7.69
C ASP A 101 -50.43 23.51 -7.05
N GLU A 102 -49.40 23.49 -6.21
CA GLU A 102 -48.88 22.26 -5.60
C GLU A 102 -49.89 21.61 -4.64
N ARG A 103 -50.59 22.40 -3.82
CA ARG A 103 -51.64 21.87 -2.93
C ARG A 103 -52.79 21.27 -3.75
N VAL A 104 -53.18 21.92 -4.85
CA VAL A 104 -54.22 21.41 -5.76
C VAL A 104 -53.79 20.10 -6.43
N LYS A 105 -52.52 19.98 -6.85
CA LYS A 105 -51.94 18.72 -7.36
C LYS A 105 -51.98 17.62 -6.29
N MET A 106 -51.50 17.90 -5.08
CA MET A 106 -51.52 16.93 -3.96
C MET A 106 -52.93 16.47 -3.60
N GLN A 107 -53.91 17.39 -3.57
CA GLN A 107 -55.32 17.06 -3.31
C GLN A 107 -55.92 16.22 -4.43
N THR A 108 -55.61 16.52 -5.69
CA THR A 108 -56.10 15.77 -6.86
C THR A 108 -55.52 14.35 -6.91
N VAL A 109 -54.21 14.21 -6.67
CA VAL A 109 -53.55 12.89 -6.57
C VAL A 109 -54.10 12.09 -5.40
N LEU A 110 -54.23 12.70 -4.21
CA LEU A 110 -54.78 12.04 -3.03
C LEU A 110 -56.21 11.54 -3.30
N ALA A 111 -57.11 12.41 -3.77
CA ALA A 111 -58.49 12.03 -4.09
C ALA A 111 -58.55 10.89 -5.13
N THR A 112 -57.68 10.92 -6.14
CA THR A 112 -57.58 9.87 -7.16
C THR A 112 -57.14 8.54 -6.54
N LEU A 113 -56.09 8.53 -5.73
CA LEU A 113 -55.52 7.31 -5.15
C LEU A 113 -56.31 6.78 -3.94
N SER A 114 -57.06 7.62 -3.24
CA SER A 114 -57.99 7.20 -2.18
C SER A 114 -59.12 6.30 -2.69
N THR A 115 -59.50 6.39 -3.98
CA THR A 115 -60.42 5.41 -4.60
C THR A 115 -59.88 3.98 -4.60
N LYS A 116 -58.56 3.81 -4.46
CA LYS A 116 -57.85 2.53 -4.34
C LYS A 116 -57.41 2.20 -2.90
N GLY A 117 -57.81 2.99 -1.91
CA GLY A 117 -57.47 2.79 -0.50
C GLY A 117 -56.25 3.55 0.02
N LEU A 118 -55.64 4.47 -0.75
CA LEU A 118 -54.58 5.34 -0.20
C LEU A 118 -55.17 6.35 0.78
N THR A 119 -54.59 6.48 1.98
CA THR A 119 -54.94 7.50 2.97
C THR A 119 -53.74 8.37 3.31
N THR A 120 -53.96 9.57 3.83
CA THR A 120 -52.89 10.46 4.33
C THR A 120 -52.02 9.78 5.38
N GLN A 121 -52.65 9.04 6.30
CA GLN A 121 -51.98 8.19 7.28
C GLN A 121 -51.06 7.16 6.61
N LYS A 122 -51.55 6.46 5.57
CA LYS A 122 -50.77 5.46 4.84
C LYS A 122 -49.59 6.05 4.07
N ILE A 123 -49.72 7.27 3.54
CA ILE A 123 -48.61 8.03 2.91
C ILE A 123 -47.50 8.30 3.94
N VAL A 124 -47.85 8.77 5.15
CA VAL A 124 -46.85 9.04 6.22
C VAL A 124 -46.19 7.75 6.69
N GLU A 125 -46.97 6.70 6.99
CA GLU A 125 -46.44 5.41 7.45
C GLU A 125 -45.50 4.73 6.44
N SER A 126 -45.80 4.85 5.14
CA SER A 126 -44.94 4.32 4.08
C SER A 126 -43.69 5.18 3.85
N ALA A 127 -43.79 6.51 3.92
CA ALA A 127 -42.62 7.39 3.90
C ALA A 127 -41.63 7.08 5.06
N ASP A 128 -42.15 6.93 6.27
CA ASP A 128 -41.38 6.51 7.46
C ASP A 128 -40.74 5.13 7.30
N TYR A 129 -41.45 4.20 6.64
CA TYR A 129 -40.92 2.88 6.31
C TYR A 129 -39.74 2.97 5.33
N TYR A 130 -39.87 3.71 4.22
CA TYR A 130 -38.78 3.89 3.26
C TYR A 130 -37.58 4.66 3.86
N MET A 131 -37.82 5.60 4.78
CA MET A 131 -36.75 6.25 5.55
C MET A 131 -35.99 5.23 6.43
N LYS A 132 -36.69 4.31 7.09
CA LYS A 132 -36.07 3.21 7.86
C LYS A 132 -35.29 2.24 6.96
N VAL A 133 -35.74 1.99 5.73
CA VAL A 133 -34.99 1.19 4.73
C VAL A 133 -33.66 1.88 4.37
N LEU A 134 -33.68 3.20 4.14
CA LEU A 134 -32.47 3.99 3.86
C LEU A 134 -31.49 4.04 5.04
N GLU A 135 -31.99 4.23 6.27
CA GLU A 135 -31.15 4.25 7.48
C GLU A 135 -30.50 2.87 7.74
N ASN A 136 -31.24 1.78 7.50
CA ASN A 136 -30.70 0.42 7.54
C ASN A 136 -29.58 0.21 6.50
N GLU A 137 -29.74 0.71 5.27
CA GLU A 137 -28.71 0.58 4.23
C GLU A 137 -27.46 1.42 4.54
N LYS A 138 -27.65 2.62 5.12
CA LYS A 138 -26.58 3.47 5.65
C LYS A 138 -25.77 2.79 6.75
N GLU A 139 -26.41 2.12 7.71
CA GLU A 139 -25.70 1.35 8.73
C GLU A 139 -24.99 0.10 8.16
N LYS A 140 -25.58 -0.60 7.18
CA LYS A 140 -24.86 -1.66 6.43
C LYS A 140 -23.59 -1.11 5.77
N PHE A 141 -23.70 0.01 5.06
CA PHE A 141 -22.56 0.66 4.38
C PHE A 141 -21.46 1.04 5.37
N LYS A 142 -21.82 1.64 6.50
CA LYS A 142 -20.91 1.97 7.62
C LYS A 142 -20.19 0.72 8.15
N GLN A 143 -20.90 -0.39 8.37
CA GLN A 143 -20.29 -1.67 8.79
C GLN A 143 -19.33 -2.24 7.74
N VAL A 144 -19.63 -2.10 6.44
CA VAL A 144 -18.72 -2.47 5.35
C VAL A 144 -17.49 -1.56 5.31
N MET A 145 -17.65 -0.26 5.52
CA MET A 145 -16.54 0.71 5.61
C MET A 145 -15.61 0.44 6.80
N ILE A 146 -16.16 0.12 7.97
CA ILE A 146 -15.37 -0.29 9.15
C ILE A 146 -14.53 -1.52 8.81
N LYS A 147 -15.16 -2.61 8.38
CA LYS A 147 -14.47 -3.87 8.01
C LYS A 147 -13.44 -3.67 6.91
N GLN A 148 -13.72 -2.84 5.91
CA GLN A 148 -12.76 -2.53 4.84
C GLN A 148 -11.58 -1.69 5.34
N THR A 149 -11.81 -0.77 6.28
CA THR A 149 -10.76 0.07 6.88
C THR A 149 -9.87 -0.77 7.78
N GLU A 150 -10.44 -1.54 8.71
CA GLU A 150 -9.72 -2.50 9.57
C GLU A 150 -8.92 -3.51 8.73
N GLY A 151 -9.55 -4.10 7.72
CA GLY A 151 -8.94 -5.09 6.83
C GLY A 151 -7.81 -4.54 5.97
N LYS A 152 -7.90 -3.30 5.46
CA LYS A 152 -6.84 -2.69 4.63
C LYS A 152 -5.76 -1.99 5.45
N VAL A 153 -6.16 -1.13 6.40
CA VAL A 153 -5.23 -0.32 7.21
C VAL A 153 -4.58 -1.17 8.30
N GLY A 154 -5.35 -2.01 9.00
CA GLY A 154 -4.84 -2.89 10.04
C GLY A 154 -3.85 -3.92 9.51
N ASN A 155 -4.11 -4.53 8.35
CA ASN A 155 -3.16 -5.46 7.74
C ASN A 155 -1.90 -4.76 7.21
N LYS A 156 -2.00 -3.54 6.65
CA LYS A 156 -0.81 -2.73 6.31
C LYS A 156 0.01 -2.38 7.56
N HIS A 157 -0.64 -2.02 8.66
CA HIS A 157 0.06 -1.71 9.92
C HIS A 157 0.76 -2.95 10.51
N LYS A 158 0.14 -4.13 10.42
CA LYS A 158 0.79 -5.42 10.75
C LYS A 158 1.99 -5.71 9.84
N GLN A 159 1.86 -5.50 8.53
CA GLN A 159 2.96 -5.69 7.57
C GLN A 159 4.15 -4.76 7.86
N ILE A 160 3.89 -3.47 8.16
CA ILE A 160 4.92 -2.50 8.57
C ILE A 160 5.66 -3.01 9.80
N LYS A 161 4.96 -3.37 10.88
CA LYS A 161 5.59 -3.88 12.12
C LYS A 161 6.42 -5.15 11.89
N THR A 162 5.96 -6.06 11.03
CA THR A 162 6.74 -7.24 10.64
C THR A 162 8.02 -6.86 9.89
N LEU A 163 7.97 -5.88 8.99
CA LEU A 163 9.15 -5.41 8.24
C LEU A 163 10.14 -4.64 9.14
N GLU A 164 9.65 -3.80 10.05
CA GLU A 164 10.46 -3.10 11.06
C GLU A 164 11.24 -4.10 11.92
N GLU A 165 10.55 -5.13 12.43
CA GLU A 165 11.15 -6.17 13.29
C GLU A 165 12.10 -7.08 12.50
N GLN A 166 11.77 -7.41 11.25
CA GLN A 166 12.70 -8.10 10.35
C GLN A 166 13.92 -7.25 9.99
N ASN A 167 13.84 -5.92 10.03
CA ASN A 167 14.98 -5.04 9.75
C ASN A 167 15.87 -4.86 10.98
N ARG A 168 15.29 -4.75 12.19
CA ARG A 168 16.04 -4.81 13.46
C ARG A 168 16.95 -6.04 13.50
N LYS A 169 16.35 -7.23 13.33
CA LYS A 169 17.05 -8.53 13.30
C LYS A 169 18.09 -8.69 12.19
N LYS A 170 18.04 -7.88 11.13
CA LYS A 170 19.11 -7.82 10.11
C LYS A 170 20.23 -6.87 10.55
N ALA A 171 19.90 -5.71 11.14
CA ALA A 171 20.89 -4.78 11.68
C ALA A 171 21.72 -5.42 12.80
N ASP A 172 21.08 -6.18 13.70
CA ASP A 172 21.76 -6.92 14.77
C ASP A 172 22.76 -7.94 14.19
N LYS A 173 22.38 -8.67 13.13
CA LYS A 173 23.27 -9.60 12.41
C LYS A 173 24.40 -8.89 11.68
N ILE A 174 24.14 -7.74 11.05
CA ILE A 174 25.17 -6.93 10.40
C ILE A 174 26.21 -6.48 11.42
N LYS A 175 25.80 -6.09 12.63
CA LYS A 175 26.74 -5.77 13.71
C LYS A 175 27.62 -6.96 14.07
N VAL A 176 27.03 -8.13 14.38
CA VAL A 176 27.80 -9.34 14.74
C VAL A 176 28.80 -9.72 13.65
N LEU A 177 28.39 -9.73 12.38
CA LEU A 177 29.27 -10.02 11.24
C LEU A 177 30.39 -8.97 11.09
N THR A 178 30.12 -7.70 11.43
CA THR A 178 31.14 -6.63 11.42
C THR A 178 32.18 -6.86 12.52
N ASP A 179 31.73 -7.21 13.73
CA ASP A 179 32.60 -7.52 14.87
C ASP A 179 33.47 -8.78 14.59
N GLU A 180 32.90 -9.80 13.95
CA GLU A 180 33.63 -10.99 13.46
C GLU A 180 34.68 -10.65 12.38
N ILE A 181 34.33 -9.85 11.38
CA ILE A 181 35.26 -9.39 10.32
C ILE A 181 36.43 -8.60 10.93
N ASN A 182 36.16 -7.72 11.90
CA ASN A 182 37.18 -6.94 12.58
C ASN A 182 38.15 -7.85 13.39
N ASN A 183 37.61 -8.83 14.12
CA ASN A 183 38.40 -9.81 14.85
C ASN A 183 39.31 -10.64 13.92
N ASN A 184 38.75 -11.19 12.84
CA ASN A 184 39.51 -11.97 11.86
C ASN A 184 40.61 -11.13 11.18
N THR A 185 40.31 -9.86 10.84
CA THR A 185 41.28 -8.93 10.28
C THR A 185 42.44 -8.64 11.25
N SER A 186 42.15 -8.50 12.55
CA SER A 186 43.18 -8.34 13.60
C SER A 186 44.08 -9.58 13.73
N GLN A 187 43.49 -10.78 13.71
CA GLN A 187 44.24 -12.05 13.76
C GLN A 187 45.13 -12.24 12.52
N MET A 188 44.61 -11.96 11.32
CA MET A 188 45.39 -11.96 10.08
C MET A 188 46.57 -10.98 10.13
N GLY A 189 46.40 -9.81 10.76
CA GLY A 189 47.48 -8.84 10.96
C GLY A 189 48.61 -9.37 11.85
N LYS A 190 48.26 -10.06 12.95
CA LYS A 190 49.25 -10.72 13.84
C LYS A 190 50.01 -11.82 13.11
N LEU A 191 49.27 -12.78 12.53
CA LEU A 191 49.85 -13.93 11.82
C LEU A 191 50.80 -13.52 10.68
N LYS A 192 50.50 -12.44 9.94
CA LYS A 192 51.41 -11.90 8.93
C LYS A 192 52.74 -11.39 9.51
N LYS A 193 52.69 -10.68 10.63
CA LYS A 193 53.89 -10.18 11.32
C LYS A 193 54.71 -11.31 11.94
N ASP A 194 54.04 -12.32 12.49
CA ASP A 194 54.70 -13.51 13.06
C ASP A 194 55.38 -14.33 11.95
N LEU A 195 54.72 -14.49 10.80
CA LEU A 195 55.28 -15.12 9.60
C LEU A 195 56.51 -14.36 9.08
N GLU A 196 56.42 -13.04 8.88
CA GLU A 196 57.54 -12.18 8.46
C GLU A 196 58.73 -12.28 9.41
N THR A 197 58.45 -12.30 10.73
CA THR A 197 59.49 -12.45 11.77
C THR A 197 60.15 -13.84 11.73
N ALA A 198 59.39 -14.90 11.40
CA ALA A 198 59.93 -16.25 11.24
C ALA A 198 60.79 -16.36 9.96
N ASP A 199 60.29 -15.86 8.84
CA ASP A 199 60.98 -15.83 7.54
C ASP A 199 62.35 -15.13 7.62
N LEU A 200 62.38 -13.96 8.26
CA LEU A 200 63.62 -13.20 8.47
C LEU A 200 64.62 -13.94 9.37
N LYS A 201 64.15 -14.64 10.41
CA LYS A 201 65.00 -15.48 11.27
C LYS A 201 65.56 -16.67 10.50
N ILE A 202 64.74 -17.39 9.74
CA ILE A 202 65.17 -18.55 8.94
C ILE A 202 66.25 -18.12 7.95
N LYS A 203 66.01 -17.07 7.16
CA LYS A 203 66.97 -16.53 6.18
C LYS A 203 68.26 -16.03 6.84
N SER A 204 68.17 -15.44 8.04
CA SER A 204 69.36 -15.04 8.81
C SER A 204 70.15 -16.26 9.30
N THR A 205 69.49 -17.29 9.82
CA THR A 205 70.15 -18.54 10.26
C THR A 205 70.81 -19.28 9.09
N GLU A 206 70.14 -19.37 7.95
CA GLU A 206 70.67 -19.95 6.71
C GLU A 206 71.92 -19.21 6.24
N ASN A 207 71.87 -17.87 6.14
CA ASN A 207 73.02 -17.06 5.72
C ASN A 207 74.18 -17.17 6.73
N ASN A 208 73.89 -17.11 8.04
CA ASN A 208 74.91 -17.26 9.08
C ASN A 208 75.56 -18.65 9.04
N PHE A 209 74.79 -19.71 8.77
CA PHE A 209 75.32 -21.07 8.58
C PHE A 209 76.23 -21.13 7.36
N ASN A 210 75.78 -20.64 6.20
CA ASN A 210 76.56 -20.67 4.95
C ASN A 210 77.88 -19.90 5.06
N VAL A 211 77.88 -18.69 5.66
CA VAL A 211 79.10 -17.91 5.91
C VAL A 211 80.04 -18.63 6.88
N THR A 212 79.51 -19.22 7.95
CA THR A 212 80.31 -19.96 8.94
C THR A 212 80.91 -21.24 8.34
N PHE A 213 80.12 -21.97 7.52
CA PHE A 213 80.55 -23.16 6.82
C PHE A 213 81.71 -22.87 5.86
N SER A 214 81.56 -21.85 5.00
CA SER A 214 82.62 -21.44 4.07
C SER A 214 83.91 -21.06 4.81
N TYR A 215 83.81 -20.25 5.88
CA TYR A 215 84.97 -19.90 6.69
C TYR A 215 85.70 -21.14 7.27
N VAL A 216 84.97 -22.12 7.80
CA VAL A 216 85.56 -23.35 8.33
C VAL A 216 86.15 -24.22 7.21
N ALA A 217 85.47 -24.34 6.07
CA ALA A 217 85.95 -25.06 4.90
C ALA A 217 87.26 -24.45 4.35
N ASP A 218 87.32 -23.12 4.22
CA ASP A 218 88.51 -22.39 3.80
C ASP A 218 89.67 -22.59 4.78
N GLN A 219 89.41 -22.54 6.10
CA GLN A 219 90.43 -22.81 7.12
C GLN A 219 90.98 -24.25 7.03
N ILE A 220 90.15 -25.24 6.68
CA ILE A 220 90.59 -26.62 6.47
C ILE A 220 91.40 -26.73 5.18
N ALA A 221 90.91 -26.19 4.06
CA ALA A 221 91.59 -26.22 2.76
C ALA A 221 93.00 -25.59 2.85
N ASN A 222 93.10 -24.36 3.39
CA ASN A 222 94.37 -23.65 3.58
C ASN A 222 95.37 -24.42 4.48
N LYS A 223 94.89 -25.20 5.45
CA LYS A 223 95.76 -26.05 6.29
C LYS A 223 96.22 -27.30 5.54
N VAL A 224 95.33 -27.93 4.78
CA VAL A 224 95.64 -29.11 3.96
C VAL A 224 96.66 -28.77 2.86
N GLU A 225 96.54 -27.61 2.21
CA GLU A 225 97.53 -27.15 1.21
C GLU A 225 98.91 -26.92 1.84
N LYS A 226 98.97 -26.25 3.00
CA LYS A 226 100.23 -26.07 3.74
C LYS A 226 100.87 -27.40 4.13
N ILE A 227 100.09 -28.37 4.60
CA ILE A 227 100.60 -29.72 4.90
C ILE A 227 101.14 -30.40 3.64
N LYS A 228 100.41 -30.36 2.51
CA LYS A 228 100.87 -30.92 1.23
C LYS A 228 102.21 -30.32 0.78
N SER A 229 102.38 -29.00 0.91
CA SER A 229 103.63 -28.32 0.52
C SER A 229 104.86 -28.77 1.34
N LEU A 230 104.68 -29.22 2.58
CA LEU A 230 105.78 -29.75 3.41
C LEU A 230 106.20 -31.17 2.99
N THR A 231 105.29 -31.94 2.38
CA THR A 231 105.53 -33.30 1.88
C THR A 231 105.97 -33.36 0.42
N THR A 232 106.34 -32.22 -0.19
CA THR A 232 106.75 -32.14 -1.60
C THR A 232 108.14 -31.51 -1.73
N ASN A 233 109.13 -32.18 -1.14
CA ASN A 233 110.57 -32.01 -1.33
C ASN A 233 111.22 -33.40 -1.45
#